data_AF-A0AAC8QH56-F1
#
_entry.id   AF-A0AAC8QH56-F1
#
_cell.length_a   1.000
_cell.length_b   1.000
_cell.length_c   1.000
_cell.angle_alpha   90.00
_cell.angle_beta   90.00
_cell.angle_gamma   90.00
#
_symmetry.space_group_name_H-M   'P 1'
#
loop_
_entity.id
_entity.type
_entity.pdbx_description
1 polymer ?
#
loop_
_entity_poly.entity_id
_entity_poly.type
_entity_poly.pdbx_seq_one_letter_code
_entity_poly.pdbx_strand_id
1 'polypeptide(L)'
;MLLAAVILIVAVALVFDFINGFHDAANSIATVVSTRVLSPNLAVAWAAFFNFVAAFGGGVKVANTMGKGIIDFEMLRASGSQAVLLVIFSALMGAIAWNLLTWWWGLPSSSSHALAGG
;
A
#
# COMPACT_ATOMS: atom_id res chain seq x y z
N MET A 1 11.65 -23.76 1.65
CA MET A 1 11.33 -22.81 2.73
C MET A 1 11.33 -21.36 2.25
N LEU A 2 12.38 -20.88 1.54
CA LEU A 2 12.43 -19.50 1.02
C LEU A 2 11.26 -19.17 0.07
N LEU A 3 10.94 -20.06 -0.87
CA LEU A 3 9.82 -19.87 -1.80
C LEU A 3 8.48 -19.67 -1.08
N ALA A 4 8.21 -20.47 -0.05
CA ALA A 4 6.97 -20.34 0.73
C ALA A 4 6.89 -18.98 1.45
N ALA A 5 8.01 -18.49 1.99
CA ALA A 5 8.09 -17.17 2.61
C ALA A 5 7.84 -16.04 1.59
N VAL A 6 8.39 -16.15 0.39
CA VAL A 6 8.13 -15.18 -0.69
C VAL A 6 6.66 -15.17 -1.09
N ILE A 7 6.06 -16.35 -1.30
CA ILE A 7 4.63 -16.47 -1.63
C ILE A 7 3.77 -15.83 -0.54
N LEU A 8 4.08 -16.09 0.74
CA LEU A 8 3.39 -15.49 1.87
C LEU A 8 3.50 -13.96 1.85
N ILE A 9 4.71 -13.42 1.66
CA ILE A 9 4.94 -11.97 1.63
C ILE A 9 4.19 -11.32 0.46
N VAL A 10 4.17 -11.95 -0.72
CA VAL A 10 3.38 -11.45 -1.86
C VAL A 10 1.89 -11.43 -1.52
N ALA A 11 1.37 -12.48 -0.89
CA ALA A 11 -0.03 -12.50 -0.44
C ALA A 11 -0.33 -11.37 0.55
N VAL A 12 0.57 -11.12 1.53
CA VAL A 12 0.45 -10.03 2.49
C VAL A 12 0.54 -8.65 1.80
N ALA A 13 1.42 -8.50 0.82
CA ALA A 13 1.55 -7.27 0.05
C ALA A 13 0.26 -6.97 -0.75
N LEU A 14 -0.39 -7.98 -1.32
CA LEU A 14 -1.69 -7.83 -1.97
C LEU A 14 -2.79 -7.45 -0.98
N VAL A 15 -2.76 -7.98 0.24
CA VAL A 15 -3.67 -7.56 1.33
C VAL A 15 -3.42 -6.09 1.71
N PHE A 16 -2.16 -5.69 1.87
CA PHE A 16 -1.82 -4.29 2.10
C PHE A 16 -2.32 -3.38 0.97
N ASP A 17 -2.12 -3.76 -0.29
CA ASP A 17 -2.53 -2.97 -1.44
C ASP A 17 -4.06 -2.80 -1.52
N PHE A 18 -4.81 -3.87 -1.23
CA PHE A 18 -6.27 -3.78 -1.08
C PHE A 18 -6.67 -2.84 0.06
N ILE A 19 -6.01 -2.94 1.22
CA ILE A 19 -6.30 -2.10 2.38
C ILE A 19 -6.00 -0.63 2.08
N ASN A 20 -4.85 -0.36 1.47
CA ASN A 20 -4.45 0.95 1.00
C ASN A 20 -5.49 1.54 0.05
N GLY A 21 -5.94 0.75 -0.94
CA GLY A 21 -6.91 1.19 -1.93
C GLY A 21 -8.25 1.63 -1.33
N PHE A 22 -8.81 0.89 -0.35
CA PHE A 22 -10.08 1.33 0.26
C PHE A 22 -9.90 2.50 1.23
N HIS A 23 -8.76 2.59 1.93
CA HIS A 23 -8.45 3.70 2.83
C HIS A 23 -8.38 5.01 2.04
N ASP A 24 -7.67 5.00 0.92
CA ASP A 24 -7.49 6.16 0.04
C ASP A 24 -8.66 6.41 -0.93
N ALA A 25 -9.58 5.45 -1.10
CA ALA A 25 -10.76 5.62 -1.95
C ALA A 25 -11.57 6.85 -1.54
N ALA A 26 -11.72 7.09 -0.23
CA ALA A 26 -12.42 8.26 0.30
C ALA A 26 -11.80 9.57 -0.19
N ASN A 27 -10.46 9.66 -0.21
CA ASN A 27 -9.73 10.83 -0.68
C ASN A 27 -9.98 11.11 -2.18
N SER A 28 -10.12 10.06 -2.98
CA SER A 28 -10.30 10.17 -4.44
C SER A 28 -11.73 10.54 -4.86
N ILE A 29 -12.75 10.17 -4.06
CA ILE A 29 -14.16 10.28 -4.47
C ILE A 29 -14.96 11.34 -3.69
N ALA A 30 -14.44 11.86 -2.57
CA ALA A 30 -15.18 12.75 -1.68
C ALA A 30 -15.77 13.97 -2.41
N THR A 31 -15.03 14.58 -3.33
CA THR A 31 -15.47 15.78 -4.07
C THR A 31 -16.63 15.48 -5.03
N VAL A 32 -16.51 14.44 -5.86
CA VAL A 32 -17.55 14.07 -6.84
C VAL A 32 -18.82 13.51 -6.20
N VAL A 33 -18.70 12.85 -5.05
CA VAL A 33 -19.85 12.33 -4.29
C VAL A 33 -20.54 13.45 -3.52
N SER A 34 -19.80 14.34 -2.84
CA SER A 34 -20.39 15.46 -2.08
C SER A 34 -21.09 16.48 -2.97
N THR A 35 -20.56 16.74 -4.17
CA THR A 35 -21.18 17.60 -5.19
C THR A 35 -22.28 16.91 -5.98
N ARG A 36 -22.51 15.61 -5.73
CA ARG A 36 -23.54 14.78 -6.39
C ARG A 36 -23.36 14.65 -7.92
N VAL A 37 -22.12 14.78 -8.39
CA VAL A 37 -21.78 14.54 -9.81
C VAL A 37 -21.91 13.05 -10.14
N LEU A 38 -21.48 12.18 -9.22
CA LEU A 38 -21.60 10.73 -9.34
C LEU A 38 -22.24 10.13 -8.08
N SER A 39 -22.98 9.03 -8.24
CA SER A 39 -23.39 8.19 -7.11
C SER A 39 -22.16 7.50 -6.49
N PRO A 40 -22.19 7.15 -5.18
CA PRO A 40 -21.03 6.54 -4.51
C PRO A 40 -20.47 5.31 -5.24
N ASN A 41 -21.35 4.43 -5.72
CA ASN A 41 -20.94 3.21 -6.43
C ASN A 41 -20.22 3.52 -7.75
N LEU A 42 -20.73 4.50 -8.52
CA LEU A 42 -20.09 4.93 -9.75
C LEU A 42 -18.75 5.63 -9.48
N ALA A 43 -18.67 6.42 -8.42
CA ALA A 43 -17.44 7.09 -8.04
C ALA A 43 -16.34 6.10 -7.63
N VAL A 44 -16.68 5.04 -6.90
CA VAL A 44 -15.73 3.95 -6.56
C VAL A 44 -15.29 3.21 -7.83
N ALA A 45 -16.22 2.86 -8.73
CA ALA A 45 -15.88 2.20 -9.99
C ALA A 45 -14.97 3.08 -10.86
N TRP A 46 -15.23 4.39 -10.89
CA TRP A 46 -14.43 5.39 -11.58
C TRP A 46 -13.01 5.46 -11.00
N ALA A 47 -12.90 5.59 -9.67
CA ALA A 47 -11.62 5.61 -8.99
C ALA A 47 -10.82 4.31 -9.23
N ALA A 48 -11.47 3.15 -9.15
CA ALA A 48 -10.83 1.86 -9.40
C ALA A 48 -10.28 1.76 -10.84
N PHE A 49 -11.07 2.18 -11.84
CA PHE A 49 -10.64 2.18 -13.24
C PHE A 49 -9.40 3.05 -13.47
N PHE A 50 -9.40 4.30 -13.00
CA PHE A 50 -8.27 5.20 -13.21
C PHE A 50 -7.04 4.81 -12.38
N ASN A 51 -7.21 4.28 -11.16
CA ASN A 51 -6.09 3.73 -10.38
C ASN A 51 -5.45 2.54 -11.10
N PHE A 52 -6.26 1.64 -11.66
CA PHE A 52 -5.75 0.52 -12.45
C PHE A 52 -4.98 1.01 -13.68
N VAL A 53 -5.54 1.93 -14.47
CA VAL A 53 -4.85 2.51 -15.64
C VAL A 53 -3.54 3.19 -15.22
N ALA A 54 -3.53 3.94 -14.11
CA ALA A 54 -2.35 4.62 -13.60
C ALA A 54 -1.26 3.63 -13.14
N ALA A 55 -1.63 2.48 -12.58
CA ALA A 55 -0.67 1.46 -12.17
C ALA A 55 0.20 0.94 -13.35
N PHE A 56 -0.36 0.88 -14.56
CA PHE A 56 0.38 0.45 -15.76
C PHE A 56 0.94 1.61 -16.59
N GLY A 57 0.29 2.77 -16.59
CA GLY A 57 0.68 3.93 -17.40
C GLY A 57 1.57 4.97 -16.69
N GLY A 58 1.52 5.03 -15.36
CA GLY A 58 2.20 6.06 -14.54
C GLY A 58 3.65 5.73 -14.17
N GLY A 59 4.10 4.50 -14.42
CA GLY A 59 5.43 4.01 -14.07
C GLY A 59 5.62 3.78 -12.56
N VAL A 60 6.76 3.20 -12.19
CA VAL A 60 7.02 2.68 -10.83
C VAL A 60 7.91 3.59 -9.97
N LYS A 61 7.87 4.91 -10.21
CA LYS A 61 8.77 5.86 -9.53
C LYS A 61 8.59 5.87 -8.01
N VAL A 62 7.34 5.87 -7.52
CA VAL A 62 7.04 5.86 -6.07
C VAL A 62 7.54 4.57 -5.43
N ALA A 63 7.31 3.42 -6.07
CA ALA A 63 7.82 2.14 -5.59
C ALA A 63 9.37 2.12 -5.50
N ASN A 64 10.05 2.72 -6.48
CA ASN A 64 11.52 2.85 -6.44
C ASN A 64 12.01 3.73 -5.29
N THR A 65 11.33 4.83 -4.99
CA THR A 65 11.68 5.70 -3.86
C THR A 65 11.47 5.00 -2.53
N MET A 66 10.34 4.30 -2.35
CA MET A 66 10.08 3.50 -1.15
C MET A 66 11.12 2.38 -0.97
N GLY A 67 11.50 1.72 -2.06
CA GLY A 67 12.45 0.62 -2.05
C GLY A 67 13.94 1.00 -2.07
N LYS A 68 14.31 2.28 -2.13
CA LYS A 68 15.73 2.70 -2.12
C LYS A 68 16.05 3.81 -1.12
N GLY A 69 15.04 4.60 -0.74
CA GLY A 69 15.24 5.77 0.12
C GLY A 69 15.09 5.51 1.61
N ILE A 70 14.47 4.39 2.01
CA ILE A 70 14.08 4.13 3.41
C ILE A 70 14.99 3.08 4.05
N ILE A 71 15.37 2.05 3.29
CA ILE A 71 16.10 0.89 3.78
C ILE A 71 17.37 0.71 2.95
N ASP A 72 18.52 0.54 3.60
CA ASP A 72 19.77 0.15 2.95
C ASP A 72 19.74 -1.37 2.64
N PHE A 73 19.37 -1.68 1.40
CA PHE A 73 19.29 -3.06 0.92
C PHE A 73 20.64 -3.74 0.71
N GLU A 74 21.75 -2.99 0.63
CA GLU A 74 23.08 -3.61 0.54
C GLU A 74 23.49 -4.17 1.90
N MET A 75 23.33 -3.39 2.96
CA MET A 75 23.60 -3.84 4.32
C MET A 75 22.71 -5.03 4.72
N LEU A 76 21.42 -4.99 4.39
CA LEU A 76 20.50 -6.09 4.71
C LEU A 76 20.75 -7.36 3.91
N ARG A 77 21.21 -7.26 2.65
CA ARG A 77 21.61 -8.44 1.87
C ARG A 77 22.84 -9.11 2.46
N ALA A 78 23.79 -8.34 3.01
CA ALA A 78 24.96 -8.89 3.69
C ALA A 78 24.58 -9.72 4.93
N SER A 79 23.48 -9.37 5.60
CA SER A 79 22.90 -10.12 6.73
C SER A 79 22.12 -11.37 6.32
N GLY A 80 21.98 -11.66 5.02
CA GLY A 80 21.34 -12.85 4.49
C GLY A 80 19.88 -12.65 4.04
N SER A 81 19.44 -13.45 3.07
CA SER A 81 18.12 -13.28 2.41
C SER A 81 16.93 -13.40 3.35
N GLN A 82 17.06 -14.11 4.47
CA GLN A 82 16.00 -14.24 5.47
C GLN A 82 15.76 -12.93 6.21
N ALA A 83 16.81 -12.16 6.52
CA ALA A 83 16.68 -10.86 7.18
C ALA A 83 15.89 -9.88 6.31
N VAL A 84 16.16 -9.85 4.99
CA VAL A 84 15.43 -9.02 4.04
C VAL A 84 13.93 -9.34 4.04
N LEU A 85 13.58 -10.63 3.97
CA LEU A 85 12.17 -11.06 3.93
C LEU A 85 11.44 -10.73 5.24
N LEU A 86 12.11 -10.90 6.39
CA LEU A 86 11.54 -10.55 7.69
C LEU A 86 11.27 -9.04 7.79
N VAL A 87 12.20 -8.19 7.34
CA VAL A 87 11.98 -6.73 7.35
C VAL A 87 10.80 -6.33 6.48
N ILE A 88 10.71 -6.87 5.26
CA ILE A 88 9.57 -6.59 4.37
C ILE A 88 8.25 -7.05 5.00
N PHE A 89 8.24 -8.23 5.60
CA PHE A 89 7.06 -8.77 6.27
C PHE A 89 6.65 -7.88 7.46
N SER A 90 7.58 -7.50 8.33
CA SER A 90 7.32 -6.62 9.48
C SER A 90 6.77 -5.27 9.03
N ALA A 91 7.36 -4.66 8.00
CA ALA A 91 6.91 -3.38 7.45
C ALA A 91 5.48 -3.44 6.94
N LEU A 92 5.14 -4.49 6.17
CA LEU A 92 3.79 -4.70 5.69
C LEU A 92 2.80 -4.91 6.84
N MET A 93 3.15 -5.73 7.84
CA MET A 93 2.27 -5.99 8.99
C MET A 93 2.02 -4.72 9.83
N GLY A 94 3.07 -3.92 10.08
CA GLY A 94 2.96 -2.64 10.77
C GLY A 94 2.07 -1.66 10.01
N ALA A 95 2.28 -1.53 8.70
CA ALA A 95 1.47 -0.68 7.85
C ALA A 95 0.02 -1.12 7.76
N ILE A 96 -0.25 -2.43 7.62
CA ILE A 96 -1.61 -3.00 7.62
C ILE A 96 -2.31 -2.68 8.94
N ALA A 97 -1.66 -2.98 10.07
CA ALA A 97 -2.24 -2.74 11.39
C ALA A 97 -2.58 -1.26 11.59
N TRP A 98 -1.68 -0.37 11.19
CA TRP A 98 -1.88 1.08 11.30
C TRP A 98 -2.99 1.59 10.37
N ASN A 99 -3.04 1.12 9.12
CA ASN A 99 -4.09 1.48 8.18
C ASN A 99 -5.47 1.05 8.69
N LEU A 100 -5.60 -0.18 9.20
CA LEU A 100 -6.87 -0.65 9.76
C LEU A 100 -7.28 0.14 11.00
N LEU A 101 -6.32 0.48 11.87
CA LEU A 101 -6.57 1.27 13.08
C LEU A 101 -7.05 2.69 12.73
N THR A 102 -6.34 3.38 11.85
CA THR A 102 -6.68 4.74 11.45
C THR A 102 -7.97 4.81 10.66
N TRP A 103 -8.24 3.82 9.80
CA TRP A 103 -9.52 3.68 9.12
C TRP A 103 -10.67 3.49 10.12
N TRP A 104 -10.49 2.62 11.12
CA TRP A 104 -11.51 2.38 12.15
C TRP A 104 -11.84 3.67 12.93
N TRP A 105 -10.87 4.55 13.12
CA TRP A 105 -11.06 5.86 13.74
C TRP A 105 -11.47 6.98 12.77
N GLY A 106 -11.63 6.68 11.47
CA GLY A 106 -11.97 7.67 10.46
C GLY A 106 -10.89 8.74 10.25
N LEU A 107 -9.64 8.45 10.60
CA LEU A 107 -8.52 9.37 10.46
C LEU A 107 -7.93 9.28 9.05
N PRO A 108 -7.84 10.39 8.30
CA PRO A 108 -7.09 10.40 7.05
C PRO A 108 -5.60 10.21 7.38
N SER A 109 -5.03 9.10 6.93
CA SER A 109 -3.65 8.72 7.19
C SER A 109 -2.97 8.32 5.89
N SER A 110 -1.66 8.54 5.80
CA SER A 110 -0.89 8.18 4.60
C SER A 110 -0.36 6.76 4.69
N SER A 111 -0.87 5.85 3.86
CA SER A 111 -0.38 4.47 3.78
C SER A 111 1.09 4.36 3.38
N SER A 112 1.60 5.33 2.59
CA SER A 112 3.03 5.36 2.23
C SER A 112 3.91 5.66 3.44
N HIS A 113 3.48 6.56 4.33
CA HIS A 113 4.19 6.81 5.59
C HIS A 113 4.03 5.66 6.57
N ALA A 114 2.86 5.02 6.61
CA ALA A 114 2.66 3.81 7.40
C ALA A 114 3.60 2.68 6.97
N LEU A 115 3.81 2.50 5.66
CA LEU A 115 4.77 1.53 5.11
C LEU A 115 6.23 1.90 5.35
N ALA A 116 6.54 3.20 5.38
CA ALA A 116 7.89 3.67 5.70
C ALA A 116 8.25 3.48 7.18
N GLY A 117 7.27 3.65 8.09
CA GLY A 117 7.47 3.58 9.53
C GLY A 117 7.27 2.19 10.15
N GLY A 118 6.52 1.31 9.48
CA GLY A 118 6.39 -0.10 9.85
C GLY A 118 7.68 -0.86 9.62
#